data_AF-A0A357NB02-F1
#
_entry.id   AF-A0A357NB02-F1
#
_cell.length_a   1.000
_cell.length_b   1.000
_cell.length_c   1.000
_cell.angle_alpha   90.00
_cell.angle_beta   90.00
_cell.angle_gamma   90.00
#
_symmetry.space_group_name_H-M   'P 1'
#
loop_
_entity.id
_entity.type
_entity.pdbx_description
1 polymer ?
#
loop_
_entity_poly.entity_id
_entity_poly.type
_entity_poly.pdbx_seq_one_letter_code
_entity_poly.pdbx_strand_id
1 'polypeptide(L)' 'MIILAGFRRFSAKDDLSFAKELIERVGVAATPVSGFYTRPEDHERGYLCFAFCKQEATLRQALERLHQLHSL' A
#
# COMPACT_ATOMS: atom_id res chain seq x y z
N MET A 1 7.95 -12.83 1.72
CA MET A 1 7.68 -12.15 3.00
C MET A 1 6.56 -11.14 2.81
N ILE A 2 5.70 -10.98 3.81
CA ILE A 2 4.63 -9.96 3.84
C ILE A 2 5.02 -8.92 4.90
N ILE A 3 4.89 -7.63 4.59
CA ILE A 3 5.19 -6.54 5.52
C ILE A 3 4.03 -5.55 5.55
N LEU A 4 3.70 -5.05 6.74
CA LEU A 4 2.80 -3.91 6.93
C LEU A 4 3.61 -2.61 6.87
N ALA A 5 3.17 -1.66 6.05
CA ALA A 5 3.79 -0.35 5.91
C ALA A 5 2.77 0.75 6.17
N GLY A 6 3.12 1.67 7.07
CA GLY A 6 2.30 2.84 7.36
C GLY A 6 2.34 3.84 6.21
N PHE A 7 1.19 4.38 5.81
CA PHE A 7 1.09 5.32 4.68
C PHE A 7 0.63 6.73 5.05
N ARG A 8 0.37 7.00 6.33
CA ARG A 8 -0.22 8.28 6.79
C ARG A 8 0.59 9.53 6.43
N ARG A 9 1.89 9.39 6.17
CA ARG A 9 2.73 10.48 5.68
C ARG A 9 2.33 10.95 4.26
N PHE A 10 1.69 10.09 3.48
CA PHE A 10 1.36 10.33 2.07
C PHE A 10 -0.13 10.58 1.84
N SER A 11 -1.01 10.14 2.73
CA SER A 11 -2.45 10.28 2.56
C SER A 11 -3.23 10.20 3.86
N ALA A 12 -4.32 10.96 3.93
CA ALA A 12 -5.32 10.90 5.00
C ALA A 12 -6.50 9.94 4.69
N LYS A 13 -6.49 9.29 3.51
CA LYS A 13 -7.56 8.37 3.09
C LYS A 13 -7.57 7.08 3.91
N ASP A 14 -8.67 6.34 3.84
CA ASP A 14 -8.69 4.95 4.28
C ASP A 14 -7.80 4.07 3.38
N ASP A 15 -7.47 2.88 3.87
CA ASP A 15 -6.51 1.99 3.23
C ASP A 15 -7.01 1.44 1.89
N LEU A 16 -8.32 1.17 1.75
CA LEU A 16 -8.91 0.73 0.49
C LEU A 16 -8.83 1.85 -0.57
N SER A 17 -9.23 3.06 -0.21
CA SER A 17 -9.15 4.23 -1.10
C SER A 17 -7.71 4.54 -1.50
N PHE A 18 -6.77 4.48 -0.57
CA PHE A 18 -5.36 4.73 -0.86
C PHE A 18 -4.71 3.61 -1.68
N ALA A 19 -5.05 2.34 -1.43
CA ALA A 19 -4.59 1.21 -2.24
C ALA A 19 -5.03 1.33 -3.72
N LYS A 20 -6.28 1.77 -3.95
CA LYS A 20 -6.77 2.05 -5.32
C LYS A 20 -5.98 3.17 -5.99
N GLU A 21 -5.73 4.26 -5.27
CA GLU A 21 -4.94 5.38 -5.80
C GLU A 21 -3.50 4.96 -6.14
N LEU A 22 -2.87 4.13 -5.31
CA LEU A 22 -1.56 3.54 -5.54
C LEU A 22 -1.52 2.73 -6.85
N ILE A 23 -2.58 1.98 -7.17
CA ILE A 23 -2.70 1.24 -8.42
C ILE A 23 -2.87 2.21 -9.60
N GLU A 24 -3.83 3.14 -9.50
CA GLU A 24 -4.23 4.02 -10.60
C GLU A 24 -3.15 5.05 -10.97
N ARG A 25 -2.50 5.64 -9.97
CA ARG A 25 -1.54 6.74 -10.16
C ARG A 25 -0.10 6.29 -10.18
N VAL A 26 0.25 5.35 -9.30
CA VAL A 26 1.64 4.93 -9.09
C VAL A 26 1.93 3.60 -9.81
N GLY A 27 0.92 2.81 -10.15
CA GLY A 27 1.10 1.51 -10.78
C GLY A 27 1.69 0.45 -9.85
N VAL A 28 1.42 0.57 -8.54
CA VAL A 28 1.87 -0.38 -7.52
C VAL A 28 0.66 -0.86 -6.73
N ALA A 29 0.46 -2.18 -6.67
CA ALA A 29 -0.61 -2.79 -5.89
C ALA A 29 -0.14 -3.07 -4.46
N ALA A 30 -1.02 -2.77 -3.50
CA ALA A 30 -0.88 -3.13 -2.09
C ALA A 30 -2.23 -3.61 -1.57
N THR A 31 -2.22 -4.50 -0.57
CA THR A 31 -3.46 -5.05 -0.01
C THR A 31 -3.96 -4.18 1.14
N PRO A 32 -5.21 -3.70 1.11
CA PRO A 32 -5.80 -3.01 2.24
C PRO A 32 -5.93 -3.96 3.44
N VAL A 33 -5.50 -3.49 4.62
CA VAL A 33 -5.52 -4.30 5.85
C VAL A 33 -6.96 -4.52 6.30
N SER A 34 -7.84 -3.54 6.10
CA SER A 34 -9.27 -3.59 6.41
C SER A 34 -9.98 -4.78 5.76
N GLY A 35 -9.52 -5.27 4.61
CA GLY A 35 -10.06 -6.45 3.94
C GLY A 35 -9.89 -7.76 4.73
N PHE A 36 -9.03 -7.78 5.76
CA PHE A 36 -8.81 -8.94 6.63
C PHE A 36 -9.68 -8.93 7.90
N TYR A 37 -10.49 -7.88 8.12
CA TYR A 37 -11.28 -7.72 9.33
C TYR A 37 -12.76 -7.54 9.02
N THR A 38 -13.61 -8.21 9.78
CA THR A 38 -15.08 -8.11 9.61
C THR A 38 -15.65 -6.83 10.20
N ARG A 39 -15.00 -6.27 11.22
CA ARG A 39 -15.45 -5.04 11.90
C ARG A 39 -14.44 -3.90 11.71
N PRO A 40 -14.89 -2.67 11.39
CA PRO A 40 -14.00 -1.53 11.16
C PRO A 40 -13.15 -1.10 12.37
N GLU A 41 -13.56 -1.44 13.58
CA GLU A 41 -12.86 -1.15 14.83
C GLU A 41 -11.68 -2.09 15.12
N ASP A 42 -11.64 -3.27 14.49
CA ASP A 42 -10.67 -4.31 14.82
C ASP A 42 -9.34 -4.17 14.07
N HIS A 43 -9.28 -3.32 13.03
CA HIS A 43 -8.09 -3.20 12.19
C HIS A 43 -7.24 -1.96 12.50
N GLU A 44 -5.92 -2.11 12.43
CA GLU A 44 -4.98 -1.00 12.56
C GLU A 44 -5.08 -0.09 11.32
N ARG A 45 -5.49 1.16 11.52
CA ARG A 45 -5.74 2.11 10.42
C ARG A 45 -4.45 2.77 9.94
N GLY A 46 -4.35 2.98 8.64
CA GLY A 46 -3.23 3.71 8.04
C GLY A 46 -2.06 2.81 7.64
N TYR A 47 -2.30 1.51 7.49
CA TYR A 47 -1.33 0.53 7.01
C TYR A 47 -1.83 -0.16 5.74
N LEU A 48 -0.86 -0.55 4.91
CA LEU A 48 -1.06 -1.42 3.76
C LEU A 48 -0.13 -2.62 3.87
N CYS A 49 -0.55 -3.73 3.28
CA CYS A 49 0.19 -4.98 3.23
C CYS A 49 0.88 -5.14 1.86
N PHE A 50 2.21 -5.31 1.88
CA PHE A 50 3.02 -5.54 0.69
C PHE A 50 3.59 -6.96 0.68
N ALA A 51 3.42 -7.66 -0.45
CA ALA A 51 3.92 -9.01 -0.65
C ALA A 51 5.20 -9.01 -1.50
N PHE A 52 6.32 -9.43 -0.90
CA PHE A 52 7.65 -9.47 -1.53
C PHE A 52 7.94 -10.80 -2.25
N CYS A 53 6.94 -11.64 -2.49
CA CYS A 53 7.06 -12.88 -3.26
C CYS A 53 6.98 -12.60 -4.77
N LYS A 54 7.94 -11.82 -5.28
CA LYS A 54 8.04 -11.39 -6.69
C LYS A 54 9.50 -11.48 -7.14
N GLN A 55 9.72 -11.42 -8.45
CA GLN A 55 11.07 -11.32 -9.01
C GLN A 55 11.71 -10.00 -8.59
N GLU A 56 13.03 -10.00 -8.44
CA GLU A 56 13.79 -8.81 -8.06
C GLU A 56 13.54 -7.63 -9.00
N ALA A 57 13.43 -7.89 -10.31
CA ALA A 57 13.09 -6.87 -11.32
C ALA A 57 11.76 -6.17 -11.02
N THR A 58 10.72 -6.93 -10.65
CA THR A 58 9.41 -6.36 -10.26
C THR A 58 9.52 -5.51 -9.00
N LEU A 59 10.31 -5.95 -8.02
CA LEU A 59 10.51 -5.19 -6.78
C LEU A 59 11.24 -3.87 -7.05
N ARG A 60 12.26 -3.87 -7.92
CA ARG A 60 12.99 -2.66 -8.32
C ARG A 60 12.08 -1.65 -9.04
N GLN A 61 11.28 -2.12 -9.99
CA GLN A 61 10.30 -1.27 -10.69
C GLN A 61 9.25 -0.68 -9.72
N ALA A 62 8.81 -1.46 -8.73
CA ALA A 62 7.88 -0.96 -7.72
C ALA A 62 8.52 0.14 -6.86
N LEU A 63 9.78 -0.02 -6.45
CA LEU A 63 10.52 1.01 -5.70
C LEU A 63 10.68 2.31 -6.51
N GLU A 64 11.06 2.22 -7.78
CA GLU A 64 11.18 3.38 -8.68
C GLU A 64 9.86 4.15 -8.80
N ARG A 65 8.74 3.43 -8.94
CA ARG A 65 7.40 4.03 -8.98
C ARG A 65 7.03 4.68 -7.65
N LEU A 66 7.28 4.01 -6.52
CA LEU A 66 6.95 4.52 -5.19
C LEU A 66 7.69 5.82 -4.84
N HIS A 67 8.85 6.11 -5.44
CA HIS A 67 9.50 7.41 -5.26
C HIS A 67 8.65 8.61 -5.71
N GLN A 68 7.66 8.40 -6.60
CA GLN A 68 6.71 9.44 -7.01
C GLN A 68 5.79 9.90 -5.86
N LEU A 69 5.67 9.11 -4.77
CA LEU A 69 4.90 9.49 -3.59
C LEU A 69 5.54 10.63 -2.79
N HIS A 70 6.86 10.86 -2.93
CA HIS A 70 7.52 11.98 -2.27
C HIS A 70 7.21 13.34 -2.93
N SER A 71 6.63 13.33 -4.14
CA SER A 71 6.28 14.54 -4.91
C SER A 71 4.79 14.90 -4.87
N LEU A 72 4.00 14.23 -4.04
CA LEU A 72 2.58 14.54 -3.75
C LEU A 72 2.47 15.34 -2.45
#